data_AF-A0A3Q0ILX4-F1
#
_entry.id   AF-A0A3Q0ILX4-F1
#
_cell.length_a   1.000
_cell.length_b   1.000
_cell.length_c   1.000
_cell.angle_alpha   90.00
_cell.angle_beta   90.00
_cell.angle_gamma   90.00
#
_symmetry.space_group_name_H-M   'P 1'
#
loop_
_entity.id
_entity.type
_entity.pdbx_description
1 polymer ?
#
loop_
_entity_poly.entity_id
_entity_poly.type
_entity_poly.pdbx_seq_one_letter_code
_entity_poly.pdbx_strand_id
1 'polypeptide(L)'
;ILQTVKRVNNIFSFLFQLDDATLQLYKDGDFGSYLDLEASIAEQSEEFEGFGNNRHNSIILRTQLSVRVHNILEKLYSSEGKDLRRALFSLKQIFQADKDLVHEFVQNDGLTCLVKVGTEADQNNSKQHELNKHKEVIVLDPKRSNAINIAMTKLPPPRSIRTAILKMDSTVVNREGIEKLLSMLPTDEEKCKILEAVSANPGVPLGSAENFLLELSNINELVARLKLWAFKLDYENLEREVAEPLMDLKQGMDILRRNPTFKAILSTLLSIGIFLNGTEVKGFQIEYLTKVPEVKDTVHKHSLLHHLCDLVLHQFPQSTDLYSEIGPVTRASKVDFDELASSLRRMETECKASFDYLKLIIKHDGSATSVKVKMSEFLSDTAQRIIVLSIVHRRVLHRFHRFCLWLGVPLHRVPLTKPQDLARIISEFALEYRTTRERVIQTREKKASHRERNKTRGKMITEVRVTLNFAP
;
A
#
# COMPACT_ATOMS: atom_id res chain seq x y z
N ILE A 1 7.64 12.65 46.90
CA ILE A 1 8.20 12.40 45.55
C ILE A 1 9.43 13.28 45.30
N LEU A 2 9.34 14.61 45.42
CA LEU A 2 10.49 15.55 45.32
C LEU A 2 11.69 15.20 46.24
N GLN A 3 11.46 14.77 47.49
CA GLN A 3 12.54 14.30 48.38
C GLN A 3 13.18 12.96 47.93
N THR A 4 12.43 12.10 47.25
CA THR A 4 12.91 10.83 46.68
C THR A 4 13.68 11.09 45.38
N VAL A 5 13.23 12.06 44.56
CA VAL A 5 13.92 12.54 43.36
C VAL A 5 15.24 13.25 43.73
N LYS A 6 15.27 14.05 44.80
CA LYS A 6 16.52 14.63 45.34
C LYS A 6 17.55 13.58 45.75
N ARG A 7 17.14 12.39 46.22
CA ARG A 7 18.04 11.27 46.54
C ARG A 7 18.60 10.56 45.30
N VAL A 8 17.83 10.52 44.20
CA VAL A 8 18.27 9.95 42.91
C VAL A 8 19.18 10.93 42.15
N ASN A 9 19.05 12.24 42.39
CA ASN A 9 19.86 13.26 41.74
C ASN A 9 21.37 13.18 42.05
N ASN A 10 21.76 12.55 43.17
CA ASN A 10 23.16 12.28 43.48
C ASN A 10 23.82 11.25 42.51
N ILE A 11 23.04 10.54 41.69
CA ILE A 11 23.53 9.54 40.73
C ILE A 11 23.62 10.12 39.30
N PHE A 12 22.88 11.19 38.99
CA PHE A 12 22.75 11.77 37.63
C PHE A 12 23.23 13.23 37.53
N SER A 13 24.21 13.64 38.34
CA SER A 13 24.69 15.03 38.46
C SER A 13 25.18 15.71 37.16
N PHE A 14 25.26 14.97 36.03
CA PHE A 14 25.78 15.49 34.77
C PHE A 14 24.70 15.79 33.71
N LEU A 15 23.43 15.45 33.93
CA LEU A 15 22.42 15.50 32.85
C LEU A 15 21.25 16.48 33.06
N PHE A 16 20.97 16.95 34.28
CA PHE A 16 19.85 17.87 34.54
C PHE A 16 20.12 18.78 35.76
N GLN A 17 19.99 20.10 35.60
CA GLN A 17 19.72 20.96 36.77
C GLN A 17 18.29 20.68 37.24
N LEU A 18 18.09 20.51 38.55
CA LEU A 18 16.76 20.20 39.12
C LEU A 18 15.72 21.28 38.78
N ASP A 19 16.18 22.51 38.59
CA ASP A 19 15.34 23.67 38.28
C ASP A 19 14.81 23.66 36.83
N ASP A 20 15.39 22.84 35.95
CA ASP A 20 14.98 22.67 34.55
C ASP A 20 14.06 21.45 34.34
N ALA A 21 13.71 20.74 35.41
CA ALA A 21 12.91 19.53 35.36
C ALA A 21 11.43 19.82 35.63
N THR A 22 10.56 19.02 35.01
CA THR A 22 9.11 18.99 35.22
C THR A 22 8.62 17.54 35.28
N LEU A 23 7.43 17.33 35.82
CA LEU A 23 6.81 16.02 35.90
C LEU A 23 5.57 16.00 35.00
N GLN A 24 5.40 14.96 34.20
CA GLN A 24 4.23 14.76 33.35
C GLN A 24 3.59 13.41 33.64
N LEU A 25 2.26 13.36 33.65
CA LEU A 25 1.52 12.12 33.81
C LEU A 25 1.51 11.33 32.49
N TYR A 26 1.73 10.02 32.58
CA TYR A 26 1.51 9.09 31.47
C TYR A 26 0.40 8.12 31.87
N LYS A 27 -0.71 8.17 31.14
CA LYS A 27 -1.94 7.47 31.47
C LYS A 27 -2.56 6.84 30.22
N ASP A 28 -2.96 5.57 30.33
CA ASP A 28 -3.70 4.85 29.29
C ASP A 28 -3.07 4.88 27.88
N GLY A 29 -1.74 4.94 27.82
CA GLY A 29 -0.99 4.93 26.57
C GLY A 29 -0.67 6.29 25.97
N ASP A 30 -0.99 7.39 26.66
CA ASP A 30 -0.73 8.75 26.19
C ASP A 30 -0.12 9.66 27.28
N PHE A 31 0.53 10.74 26.85
CA PHE A 31 1.06 11.77 27.72
C PHE A 31 -0.05 12.76 28.11
N GLY A 32 -0.33 12.86 29.40
CA GLY A 32 -1.33 13.75 30.00
C GLY A 32 -0.72 15.05 30.52
N SER A 33 -1.40 15.67 31.51
CA SER A 33 -1.03 16.97 32.07
C SER A 33 0.36 16.99 32.71
N TYR A 34 1.00 18.16 32.64
CA TYR A 34 2.18 18.51 33.42
C TYR A 34 1.76 18.88 34.85
N LEU A 35 2.45 18.31 35.83
CA LEU A 35 2.21 18.59 37.24
C LEU A 35 2.82 19.93 37.63
N ASP A 36 2.12 20.65 38.49
CA ASP A 36 2.63 21.87 39.10
C ASP A 36 3.48 21.46 40.31
N LEU A 37 4.77 21.77 40.25
CA LEU A 37 5.72 21.41 41.29
C LEU A 37 5.55 22.28 42.55
N GLU A 38 4.83 23.39 42.46
CA GLU A 38 4.53 24.30 43.57
C GLU A 38 3.21 23.94 44.27
N ALA A 39 2.35 23.14 43.62
CA ALA A 39 1.08 22.67 44.18
C ALA A 39 1.21 21.31 44.88
N SER A 40 0.35 21.06 45.85
CA SER A 40 0.22 19.75 46.49
C SER A 40 -0.61 18.79 45.62
N ILE A 41 -0.39 17.47 45.81
CA ILE A 41 -1.14 16.42 45.09
C ILE A 41 -2.67 16.56 45.32
N ALA A 42 -3.09 17.07 46.48
CA ALA A 42 -4.50 17.29 46.79
C ALA A 42 -5.10 18.43 45.95
N GLU A 43 -4.33 19.48 45.71
CA GLU A 43 -4.73 20.65 44.90
C GLU A 43 -4.81 20.34 43.40
N GLN A 44 -4.12 19.28 42.95
CA GLN A 44 -4.16 18.80 41.56
C GLN A 44 -4.84 17.43 41.42
N SER A 45 -5.74 17.08 42.35
CA SER A 45 -6.36 15.74 42.40
C SER A 45 -7.16 15.37 41.13
N GLU A 46 -7.67 16.35 40.40
CA GLU A 46 -8.35 16.17 39.11
C GLU A 46 -7.43 15.58 38.04
N GLU A 47 -6.14 15.94 38.03
CA GLU A 47 -5.17 15.42 37.05
C GLU A 47 -4.86 13.92 37.27
N PHE A 48 -5.06 13.45 38.51
CA PHE A 48 -4.85 12.04 38.91
C PHE A 48 -6.13 11.20 38.85
N GLU A 49 -7.24 11.74 38.36
CA GLU A 49 -8.51 11.00 38.28
C GLU A 49 -8.33 9.71 37.45
N GLY A 50 -8.68 8.55 38.03
CA GLY A 50 -8.50 7.24 37.38
C GLY A 50 -7.05 6.81 37.15
N PHE A 51 -6.04 7.55 37.64
CA PHE A 51 -4.62 7.21 37.49
C PHE A 51 -4.26 5.89 38.21
N GLY A 52 -4.95 5.55 39.30
CA GLY A 52 -4.76 4.29 40.04
C GLY A 52 -5.38 3.06 39.38
N ASN A 53 -6.20 3.22 38.33
CA ASN A 53 -6.95 2.11 37.72
C ASN A 53 -6.07 1.20 36.85
N ASN A 54 -4.92 1.69 36.42
CA ASN A 54 -4.01 0.98 35.52
C ASN A 54 -2.58 1.01 36.08
N ARG A 55 -1.99 -0.17 36.30
CA ARG A 55 -0.63 -0.31 36.86
C ARG A 55 0.47 0.17 35.91
N HIS A 56 0.15 0.42 34.65
CA HIS A 56 1.07 0.96 33.66
C HIS A 56 1.12 2.49 33.64
N ASN A 57 0.26 3.17 34.42
CA ASN A 57 0.33 4.61 34.56
C ASN A 57 1.59 5.01 35.34
N SER A 58 2.29 6.03 34.87
CA SER A 58 3.58 6.45 35.44
C SER A 58 3.74 7.96 35.42
N ILE A 59 4.56 8.49 36.33
CA ILE A 59 4.94 9.90 36.35
C ILE A 59 6.32 10.00 35.73
N ILE A 60 6.43 10.78 34.66
CA ILE A 60 7.64 10.90 33.86
C ILE A 60 8.35 12.20 34.21
N LEU A 61 9.63 12.10 34.55
CA LEU A 61 10.52 13.25 34.69
C LEU A 61 10.95 13.71 33.30
N ARG A 62 10.65 14.96 32.93
CA ARG A 62 11.02 15.57 31.65
C ARG A 62 11.74 16.90 31.90
N THR A 63 12.48 17.39 30.91
CA THR A 63 12.91 18.78 30.88
C THR A 63 11.71 19.69 30.62
N GLN A 64 11.68 20.87 31.23
CA GLN A 64 10.70 21.91 30.94
C GLN A 64 10.66 22.25 29.45
N LEU A 65 9.46 22.55 28.95
CA LEU A 65 9.24 22.88 27.54
C LEU A 65 10.03 24.12 27.11
N SER A 66 10.04 25.17 27.94
CA SER A 66 10.79 26.41 27.73
C SER A 66 12.30 26.17 27.53
N VAL A 67 12.92 25.35 28.38
CA VAL A 67 14.35 24.99 28.29
C VAL A 67 14.66 24.22 27.01
N ARG A 68 13.77 23.29 26.63
CA ARG A 68 13.92 22.53 25.38
C ARG A 68 13.80 23.42 24.16
N VAL A 69 12.85 24.35 24.16
CA VAL A 69 12.66 25.34 23.10
C VAL A 69 13.87 26.27 23.02
N HIS A 70 14.39 26.75 24.14
CA HIS A 70 15.58 27.60 24.17
C HIS A 70 16.80 26.89 23.55
N ASN A 71 17.06 25.64 23.92
CA ASN A 71 18.14 24.84 23.32
C ASN A 71 17.96 24.64 21.80
N ILE A 72 16.71 24.48 21.34
CA ILE A 72 16.42 24.38 19.90
C ILE A 72 16.74 25.69 19.20
N LEU A 73 16.30 26.83 19.75
CA LEU A 73 16.55 28.14 19.18
C LEU A 73 18.04 28.47 19.16
N GLU A 74 18.75 28.21 20.26
CA GLU A 74 20.20 28.38 20.35
C GLU A 74 20.90 27.55 19.29
N LYS A 75 20.51 26.27 19.14
CA LYS A 75 21.07 25.40 18.13
C LYS A 75 20.80 25.90 16.71
N LEU A 76 19.62 26.45 16.42
CA LEU A 76 19.29 27.01 15.11
C LEU A 76 20.09 28.28 14.82
N TYR A 77 20.25 29.17 15.79
CA TYR A 77 21.05 30.39 15.63
C TYR A 77 22.56 30.13 15.57
N SER A 78 23.06 29.08 16.23
CA SER A 78 24.48 28.73 16.25
C SER A 78 24.90 27.82 15.08
N SER A 79 23.96 27.40 14.23
CA SER A 79 24.23 26.44 13.15
C SER A 79 24.23 27.12 11.79
N GLU A 80 25.17 26.74 10.93
CA GLU A 80 25.27 27.24 9.56
C GLU A 80 25.38 26.09 8.54
N GLY A 81 25.06 26.37 7.27
CA GLY A 81 25.31 25.47 6.15
C GLY A 81 24.70 24.08 6.30
N LYS A 82 25.54 23.03 6.27
CA LYS A 82 25.10 21.62 6.33
C LYS A 82 24.51 21.24 7.69
N ASP A 83 25.04 21.79 8.77
CA ASP A 83 24.58 21.46 10.12
C ASP A 83 23.23 22.11 10.42
N LEU A 84 23.00 23.33 9.91
CA LEU A 84 21.69 23.95 9.93
C LEU A 84 20.64 23.13 9.17
N ARG A 85 20.96 22.64 7.96
CA ARG A 85 20.03 21.78 7.19
C ARG A 85 19.65 20.51 7.94
N ARG A 86 20.61 19.90 8.65
CA ARG A 86 20.36 18.73 9.52
C ARG A 86 19.46 19.10 10.70
N ALA A 87 19.77 20.20 11.39
CA ALA A 87 18.97 20.69 12.51
C ALA A 87 17.51 20.96 12.11
N LEU A 88 17.28 21.63 10.97
CA LEU A 88 15.94 21.89 10.42
C LEU A 88 15.19 20.60 10.03
N PHE A 89 15.88 19.59 9.51
CA PHE A 89 15.25 18.31 9.18
C PHE A 89 14.84 17.54 10.43
N SER A 90 15.71 17.53 11.45
CA SER A 90 15.43 16.93 12.76
C SER A 90 14.30 17.65 13.50
N LEU A 91 14.16 18.97 13.31
CA LEU A 91 13.10 19.76 13.94
C LEU A 91 11.70 19.24 13.61
N LYS A 92 11.48 18.80 12.36
CA LYS A 92 10.21 18.20 11.94
C LYS A 92 9.88 16.93 12.72
N GLN A 93 10.88 16.07 12.96
CA GLN A 93 10.69 14.84 13.72
C GLN A 93 10.42 15.13 15.20
N ILE A 94 11.11 16.12 15.77
CA ILE A 94 10.91 16.56 17.16
C ILE A 94 9.48 17.08 17.38
N PHE A 95 8.97 17.93 16.48
CA PHE A 95 7.59 18.45 16.57
C PHE A 95 6.51 17.40 16.29
N GLN A 96 6.82 16.35 15.52
CA GLN A 96 5.90 15.21 15.34
C GLN A 96 5.84 14.32 16.59
N ALA A 97 6.96 14.19 17.31
CA ALA A 97 7.04 13.40 18.53
C ALA A 97 6.48 14.13 19.76
N ASP A 98 6.48 15.46 19.78
CA ASP A 98 6.07 16.26 20.92
C ASP A 98 5.29 17.50 20.46
N LYS A 99 3.95 17.43 20.56
CA LYS A 99 3.05 18.49 20.08
C LYS A 99 3.08 19.73 20.97
N ASP A 100 3.30 19.57 22.27
CA ASP A 100 3.32 20.68 23.23
C ASP A 100 4.50 21.62 22.96
N LEU A 101 5.60 21.06 22.48
CA LEU A 101 6.79 21.80 22.07
C LEU A 101 6.52 22.79 20.93
N VAL A 102 5.53 22.52 20.07
CA VAL A 102 5.20 23.41 18.94
C VAL A 102 4.60 24.72 19.45
N HIS A 103 3.69 24.63 20.43
CA HIS A 103 3.04 25.80 21.00
C HIS A 103 4.05 26.69 21.73
N GLU A 104 4.88 26.08 22.58
CA GLU A 104 5.94 26.78 23.32
C GLU A 104 6.97 27.40 22.36
N PHE A 105 7.32 26.72 21.27
CA PHE A 105 8.26 27.22 20.26
C PHE A 105 7.73 28.47 19.55
N VAL A 106 6.43 28.53 19.25
CA VAL A 106 5.80 29.71 18.65
C VAL A 106 5.76 30.88 19.64
N GLN A 107 5.49 30.61 20.92
CA GLN A 107 5.46 31.64 21.97
C GLN A 107 6.84 32.27 22.24
N ASN A 108 7.92 31.51 22.05
CA ASN A 108 9.30 31.99 22.22
C ASN A 108 9.94 32.46 20.90
N ASP A 109 9.18 33.12 20.02
CA ASP A 109 9.66 33.70 18.76
C ASP A 109 10.31 32.70 17.77
N GLY A 110 10.01 31.41 17.88
CA GLY A 110 10.64 30.39 17.04
C GLY A 110 10.30 30.52 15.55
N LEU A 111 9.13 31.06 15.20
CA LEU A 111 8.80 31.39 13.81
C LEU A 111 9.70 32.49 13.26
N THR A 112 10.00 33.51 14.06
CA THR A 112 10.92 34.60 13.71
C THR A 112 12.34 34.07 13.52
N CYS A 113 12.78 33.13 14.37
CA CYS A 113 14.04 32.42 14.20
C CYS A 113 14.11 31.70 12.84
N LEU A 114 13.06 30.92 12.48
CA LEU A 114 13.01 30.21 11.20
C LEU A 114 13.05 31.14 9.99
N VAL A 115 12.36 32.27 10.05
CA VAL A 115 12.39 33.28 8.99
C VAL A 115 13.79 33.88 8.86
N LYS A 116 14.40 34.31 9.96
CA LYS A 116 15.73 34.94 9.95
C LYS A 116 16.79 33.98 9.41
N VAL A 117 16.84 32.77 9.95
CA VAL A 117 17.79 31.73 9.53
C VAL A 117 17.56 31.31 8.06
N GLY A 118 16.30 31.33 7.59
CA GLY A 118 15.97 31.14 6.17
C GLY A 118 16.52 32.26 5.28
N THR A 119 16.31 33.53 5.66
CA THR A 119 16.81 34.68 4.88
C THR A 119 18.34 34.76 4.84
N GLU A 120 19.02 34.43 5.94
CA GLU A 120 20.48 34.41 6.01
C GLU A 120 21.06 33.26 5.18
N ALA A 121 20.41 32.08 5.19
CA ALA A 121 20.79 30.96 4.33
C ALA A 121 20.62 31.27 2.83
N ASP A 122 19.58 32.01 2.45
CA ASP A 122 19.34 32.43 1.07
C ASP A 122 20.37 33.48 0.60
N GLN A 123 20.74 34.44 1.46
CA GLN A 123 21.81 35.40 1.16
C GLN A 123 23.17 34.71 1.02
N ASN A 124 23.49 33.72 1.86
CA ASN A 124 24.72 32.95 1.76
C ASN A 124 24.77 32.04 0.52
N ASN A 125 23.65 31.40 0.15
CA ASN A 125 23.56 30.67 -1.13
C ASN A 125 23.74 31.60 -2.33
N SER A 126 23.16 32.80 -2.28
CA SER A 126 23.27 33.81 -3.36
C SER A 126 24.71 34.29 -3.53
N LYS A 127 25.41 34.59 -2.43
CA LYS A 127 26.83 34.97 -2.42
C LYS A 127 27.75 33.84 -2.90
N GLN A 128 27.48 32.59 -2.51
CA GLN A 128 28.21 31.42 -3.03
C GLN A 128 27.96 31.21 -4.53
N HIS A 129 26.74 31.46 -5.02
CA HIS A 129 26.42 31.40 -6.45
C HIS A 129 27.17 32.46 -7.26
N GLU A 130 27.31 33.68 -6.73
CA GLU A 130 28.10 34.74 -7.38
C GLU A 130 29.60 34.43 -7.42
N LEU A 131 30.16 33.83 -6.35
CA LEU A 131 31.55 33.39 -6.31
C LEU A 131 31.85 32.21 -7.28
N ASN A 132 30.90 31.30 -7.48
CA ASN A 132 31.03 30.18 -8.42
C ASN A 132 30.82 30.58 -9.89
N LYS A 133 30.12 31.69 -10.15
CA LYS A 133 29.91 32.25 -11.49
C LYS A 133 31.21 32.56 -12.25
N HIS A 134 32.32 32.72 -11.53
CA HIS A 134 33.66 32.95 -12.07
C HIS A 134 34.46 31.66 -12.36
N LYS A 135 33.95 30.48 -12.00
CA LYS A 135 34.63 29.19 -12.24
C LYS A 135 33.88 28.28 -13.21
N GLU A 136 32.56 28.41 -13.27
CA GLU A 136 31.70 27.57 -14.10
C GLU A 136 30.61 28.41 -14.79
N VAL A 137 30.27 28.04 -16.02
CA VAL A 137 29.19 28.66 -16.79
C VAL A 137 27.85 28.06 -16.36
N ILE A 138 27.01 28.89 -15.76
CA ILE A 138 25.66 28.53 -15.30
C ILE A 138 24.65 29.32 -16.12
N VAL A 139 23.70 28.62 -16.74
CA VAL A 139 22.76 29.18 -17.73
C VAL A 139 21.32 28.93 -17.31
N LEU A 140 21.07 27.82 -16.62
CA LEU A 140 19.75 27.48 -16.12
C LEU A 140 19.38 28.37 -14.93
N ASP A 141 18.08 28.57 -14.72
CA ASP A 141 17.64 29.23 -13.51
C ASP A 141 17.99 28.39 -12.26
N PRO A 142 18.23 29.03 -11.10
CA PRO A 142 18.67 28.33 -9.90
C PRO A 142 17.71 27.23 -9.44
N LYS A 143 16.38 27.37 -9.66
CA LYS A 143 15.41 26.35 -9.24
C LYS A 143 15.50 25.12 -10.14
N ARG A 144 15.57 25.31 -11.47
CA ARG A 144 15.73 24.24 -12.45
C ARG A 144 17.06 23.51 -12.29
N SER A 145 18.16 24.25 -12.12
CA SER A 145 19.49 23.68 -11.89
C SER A 145 19.51 22.83 -10.60
N ASN A 146 18.94 23.33 -9.50
CA ASN A 146 18.81 22.56 -8.26
C ASN A 146 17.94 21.30 -8.42
N ALA A 147 16.82 21.40 -9.13
CA ALA A 147 15.95 20.24 -9.38
C ALA A 147 16.68 19.12 -10.16
N ILE A 148 17.43 19.50 -11.20
CA ILE A 148 18.22 18.54 -12.00
C ILE A 148 19.33 17.93 -11.14
N ASN A 149 20.08 18.75 -10.39
CA ASN A 149 21.13 18.26 -9.51
C ASN A 149 20.59 17.28 -8.45
N ILE A 150 19.42 17.57 -7.85
CA ILE A 150 18.77 16.65 -6.91
C ILE A 150 18.42 15.33 -7.61
N ALA A 151 17.84 15.37 -8.81
CA ALA A 151 17.47 14.16 -9.52
C ALA A 151 18.68 13.34 -9.98
N MET A 152 19.79 13.99 -10.35
CA MET A 152 21.06 13.33 -10.67
C MET A 152 21.62 12.52 -9.50
N THR A 153 21.39 12.92 -8.24
CA THR A 153 21.85 12.12 -7.07
C THR A 153 21.20 10.73 -7.00
N LYS A 154 20.05 10.56 -7.66
CA LYS A 154 19.31 9.28 -7.73
C LYS A 154 19.53 8.55 -9.05
N LEU A 155 20.42 9.05 -9.91
CA LEU A 155 20.75 8.45 -11.19
C LEU A 155 22.19 7.91 -11.17
N PRO A 156 22.50 6.93 -12.03
CA PRO A 156 23.88 6.50 -12.26
C PRO A 156 24.75 7.64 -12.79
N PRO A 157 26.08 7.47 -12.81
CA PRO A 157 26.99 8.45 -13.38
C PRO A 157 26.59 8.86 -14.82
N PRO A 158 26.56 10.16 -15.17
CA PRO A 158 26.10 10.64 -16.48
C PRO A 158 26.71 9.91 -17.70
N ARG A 159 28.01 9.59 -17.62
CA ARG A 159 28.74 8.84 -18.65
C ARG A 159 28.18 7.43 -18.89
N SER A 160 27.66 6.76 -17.86
CA SER A 160 27.06 5.43 -18.02
C SER A 160 25.64 5.51 -18.56
N ILE A 161 24.90 6.60 -18.28
CA ILE A 161 23.52 6.80 -18.74
C ILE A 161 23.42 6.79 -20.26
N ARG A 162 24.32 7.50 -20.96
CA ARG A 162 24.34 7.52 -22.43
C ARG A 162 24.45 6.11 -23.02
N THR A 163 25.42 5.33 -22.53
CA THR A 163 25.66 3.97 -23.01
C THR A 163 24.48 3.06 -22.65
N ALA A 164 23.91 3.22 -21.45
CA ALA A 164 22.76 2.47 -21.00
C ALA A 164 21.52 2.74 -21.86
N ILE A 165 21.25 3.99 -22.25
CA ILE A 165 20.14 4.35 -23.14
C ILE A 165 20.34 3.77 -24.54
N LEU A 166 21.55 3.88 -25.09
CA LEU A 166 21.86 3.35 -26.43
C LEU A 166 21.74 1.83 -26.48
N LYS A 167 22.07 1.13 -25.39
CA LYS A 167 21.98 -0.34 -25.29
C LYS A 167 20.69 -0.86 -24.65
N MET A 168 19.86 0.01 -24.08
CA MET A 168 18.70 -0.32 -23.23
C MET A 168 19.07 -1.30 -22.09
N ASP A 169 20.13 -0.96 -21.36
CA ASP A 169 20.72 -1.81 -20.31
C ASP A 169 20.05 -1.58 -18.95
N SER A 170 19.20 -2.54 -18.55
CA SER A 170 18.42 -2.49 -17.31
C SER A 170 19.25 -2.71 -16.05
N THR A 171 20.52 -3.13 -16.16
CA THR A 171 21.43 -3.26 -15.02
C THR A 171 21.96 -1.91 -14.54
N VAL A 172 21.97 -0.91 -15.42
CA VAL A 172 22.47 0.44 -15.13
C VAL A 172 21.31 1.39 -14.81
N VAL A 173 20.29 1.44 -15.66
CA VAL A 173 19.12 2.32 -15.45
C VAL A 173 17.87 1.48 -15.35
N ASN A 174 17.18 1.60 -14.22
CA ASN A 174 15.90 0.93 -13.97
C ASN A 174 14.71 1.79 -14.45
N ARG A 175 13.49 1.26 -14.28
CA ARG A 175 12.25 1.93 -14.71
C ARG A 175 12.04 3.32 -14.09
N GLU A 176 12.37 3.49 -12.81
CA GLU A 176 12.30 4.80 -12.14
C GLU A 176 13.32 5.79 -12.70
N GLY A 177 14.52 5.30 -13.05
CA GLY A 177 15.55 6.11 -13.68
C GLY A 177 15.10 6.65 -15.04
N ILE A 178 14.44 5.80 -15.85
CA ILE A 178 13.87 6.22 -17.14
C ILE A 178 12.80 7.31 -16.94
N GLU A 179 11.94 7.17 -15.93
CA GLU A 179 10.90 8.17 -15.64
C GLU A 179 11.49 9.51 -15.21
N LYS A 180 12.51 9.49 -14.35
CA LYS A 180 13.25 10.70 -13.97
C LYS A 180 13.91 11.36 -15.19
N LEU A 181 14.53 10.58 -16.07
CA LEU A 181 15.12 11.09 -17.31
C LEU A 181 14.06 11.74 -18.22
N LEU A 182 12.89 11.11 -18.37
CA LEU A 182 11.77 11.69 -19.11
C LEU A 182 11.24 12.99 -18.48
N SER A 183 11.24 13.10 -17.16
CA SER A 183 10.81 14.33 -16.45
C SER A 183 11.80 15.50 -16.54
N MET A 184 13.06 15.22 -16.88
CA MET A 184 14.15 16.20 -16.92
C MET A 184 14.61 16.56 -18.33
N LEU A 185 13.90 16.11 -19.36
CA LEU A 185 14.29 16.37 -20.75
C LEU A 185 14.57 17.87 -20.96
N PRO A 186 15.71 18.22 -21.58
CA PRO A 186 16.00 19.60 -21.92
C PRO A 186 15.01 20.10 -22.96
N THR A 187 14.52 21.32 -22.78
CA THR A 187 13.79 22.05 -23.82
C THR A 187 14.75 22.51 -24.91
N ASP A 188 14.24 22.74 -26.12
CA ASP A 188 15.05 23.27 -27.22
C ASP A 188 15.67 24.62 -26.87
N GLU A 189 14.94 25.46 -26.13
CA GLU A 189 15.46 26.74 -25.61
C GLU A 189 16.62 26.56 -24.63
N GLU A 190 16.49 25.66 -23.64
CA GLU A 190 17.58 25.34 -22.70
C GLU A 190 18.80 24.81 -23.45
N LYS A 191 18.59 23.93 -24.43
CA LYS A 191 19.67 23.40 -25.28
C LYS A 191 20.40 24.50 -26.05
N CYS A 192 19.66 25.40 -26.71
CA CYS A 192 20.24 26.53 -27.44
C CYS A 192 21.05 27.44 -26.51
N LYS A 193 20.48 27.83 -25.36
CA LYS A 193 21.17 28.69 -24.38
C LYS A 193 22.46 28.05 -23.86
N ILE A 194 22.46 26.75 -23.59
CA ILE A 194 23.66 26.03 -23.14
C ILE A 194 24.73 26.04 -24.25
N LEU A 195 24.36 25.77 -25.51
CA LEU A 195 25.30 25.77 -26.64
C LEU A 195 25.89 27.16 -26.92
N GLU A 196 25.07 28.21 -26.85
CA GLU A 196 25.52 29.60 -26.97
C GLU A 196 26.50 29.96 -25.86
N ALA A 197 26.21 29.58 -24.62
CA ALA A 197 27.08 29.87 -23.48
C ALA A 197 28.43 29.13 -23.55
N VAL A 198 28.45 27.90 -24.07
CA VAL A 198 29.69 27.16 -24.37
C VAL A 198 30.51 27.86 -25.46
N SER A 199 29.83 28.38 -26.49
CA SER A 199 30.49 29.07 -27.61
C SER A 199 31.03 30.45 -27.19
N ALA A 200 30.31 31.15 -26.31
CA ALA A 200 30.68 32.48 -25.81
C ALA A 200 31.83 32.43 -24.78
N ASN A 201 32.00 31.31 -24.06
CA ASN A 201 33.06 31.13 -23.06
C ASN A 201 33.93 29.91 -23.34
N PRO A 202 34.77 29.91 -24.40
CA PRO A 202 35.63 28.78 -24.73
C PRO A 202 36.61 28.47 -23.58
N GLY A 203 36.61 27.24 -23.08
CA GLY A 203 37.53 26.77 -22.05
C GLY A 203 37.05 26.89 -20.60
N VAL A 204 35.87 27.47 -20.35
CA VAL A 204 35.24 27.48 -19.01
C VAL A 204 34.30 26.27 -18.89
N PRO A 205 34.41 25.44 -17.84
CA PRO A 205 33.52 24.29 -17.66
C PRO A 205 32.07 24.74 -17.39
N LEU A 206 31.11 23.95 -17.85
CA LEU A 206 29.70 24.13 -17.52
C LEU A 206 29.40 23.67 -16.08
N GLY A 207 28.37 24.26 -15.48
CA GLY A 207 27.77 23.71 -14.27
C GLY A 207 27.30 22.26 -14.46
N SER A 208 27.19 21.51 -13.36
CA SER A 208 26.85 20.08 -13.40
C SER A 208 25.53 19.76 -14.09
N ALA A 209 24.51 20.61 -13.87
CA ALA A 209 23.18 20.44 -14.47
C ALA A 209 23.21 20.73 -15.98
N GLU A 210 23.88 21.80 -16.40
CA GLU A 210 24.05 22.18 -17.80
C GLU A 210 24.83 21.11 -18.58
N ASN A 211 25.94 20.63 -18.01
CA ASN A 211 26.71 19.55 -18.62
C ASN A 211 25.87 18.28 -18.78
N PHE A 212 25.06 17.94 -17.78
CA PHE A 212 24.14 16.79 -17.84
C PHE A 212 23.09 16.94 -18.94
N LEU A 213 22.42 18.09 -19.04
CA LEU A 213 21.43 18.36 -20.09
C LEU A 213 22.07 18.36 -21.49
N LEU A 214 23.30 18.87 -21.62
CA LEU A 214 24.04 18.84 -22.87
C LEU A 214 24.39 17.39 -23.28
N GLU A 215 24.83 16.55 -22.33
CA GLU A 215 25.09 15.13 -22.58
C GLU A 215 23.83 14.39 -23.05
N LEU A 216 22.67 14.66 -22.43
CA LEU A 216 21.37 14.12 -22.85
C LEU A 216 20.95 14.63 -24.24
N SER A 217 21.15 15.92 -24.51
CA SER A 217 20.81 16.55 -25.79
C SER A 217 21.59 15.99 -26.98
N ASN A 218 22.74 15.36 -26.72
CA ASN A 218 23.59 14.69 -27.70
C ASN A 218 23.15 13.24 -28.00
N ILE A 219 22.07 12.76 -27.38
CA ILE A 219 21.49 11.45 -27.66
C ILE A 219 20.35 11.63 -28.66
N ASN A 220 20.54 11.09 -29.86
CA ASN A 220 19.54 11.20 -30.92
C ASN A 220 18.28 10.42 -30.58
N GLU A 221 17.12 11.02 -30.84
CA GLU A 221 15.81 10.43 -30.54
C GLU A 221 15.65 9.97 -29.09
N LEU A 222 16.23 10.73 -28.13
CA LEU A 222 16.24 10.38 -26.70
C LEU A 222 14.85 10.01 -26.17
N VAL A 223 13.83 10.83 -26.47
CA VAL A 223 12.45 10.60 -26.01
C VAL A 223 11.90 9.28 -26.55
N ALA A 224 12.11 9.01 -27.84
CA ALA A 224 11.66 7.76 -28.47
C ALA A 224 12.37 6.54 -27.85
N ARG A 225 13.68 6.62 -27.58
CA ARG A 225 14.43 5.54 -26.91
C ARG A 225 13.93 5.28 -25.50
N LEU A 226 13.77 6.32 -24.69
CA LEU A 226 13.31 6.20 -23.31
C LEU A 226 11.89 5.64 -23.24
N LYS A 227 10.97 6.09 -24.11
CA LYS A 227 9.60 5.59 -24.15
C LYS A 227 9.51 4.14 -24.64
N LEU A 228 10.25 3.78 -25.70
CA LEU A 228 10.33 2.39 -26.17
C LEU A 228 10.92 1.48 -25.10
N TRP A 229 11.94 1.94 -24.39
CA TRP A 229 12.56 1.17 -23.32
C TRP A 229 11.64 1.04 -22.10
N ALA A 230 10.92 2.09 -21.70
CA ALA A 230 9.92 2.02 -20.65
C ALA A 230 8.84 0.98 -20.97
N PHE A 231 8.27 1.03 -22.18
CA PHE A 231 7.27 0.05 -22.62
C PHE A 231 7.81 -1.39 -22.53
N LYS A 232 9.06 -1.61 -22.98
CA LYS A 232 9.71 -2.92 -22.88
C LYS A 232 9.80 -3.43 -21.45
N LEU A 233 10.13 -2.57 -20.48
CA LEU A 233 10.26 -2.96 -19.07
C LEU A 233 8.90 -3.23 -18.41
N ASP A 234 7.88 -2.47 -18.80
CA ASP A 234 6.55 -2.53 -18.17
C ASP A 234 5.70 -3.68 -18.74
N TYR A 235 5.92 -4.08 -20.00
CA TYR A 235 5.04 -4.98 -20.74
C TYR A 235 4.74 -6.31 -20.02
N GLU A 236 5.74 -7.01 -19.50
CA GLU A 236 5.51 -8.32 -18.87
C GLU A 236 4.60 -8.22 -17.63
N ASN A 237 4.73 -7.13 -16.86
CA ASN A 237 3.88 -6.91 -15.69
C ASN A 237 2.48 -6.51 -16.15
N LEU A 238 2.36 -5.60 -17.13
CA LEU A 238 1.08 -5.19 -17.70
C LEU A 238 0.30 -6.37 -18.29
N GLU A 239 0.98 -7.29 -18.97
CA GLU A 239 0.38 -8.51 -19.49
C GLU A 239 -0.14 -9.41 -18.36
N ARG A 240 0.65 -9.63 -17.30
CA ARG A 240 0.24 -10.43 -16.14
C ARG A 240 -0.97 -9.81 -15.42
N GLU A 241 -0.96 -8.50 -15.20
CA GLU A 241 -2.05 -7.75 -14.58
C GLU A 241 -3.39 -7.90 -15.32
N VAL A 242 -3.36 -8.12 -16.63
CA VAL A 242 -4.57 -8.37 -17.44
C VAL A 242 -4.89 -9.87 -17.53
N ALA A 243 -3.88 -10.72 -17.73
CA ALA A 243 -4.06 -12.15 -17.98
C ALA A 243 -4.52 -12.92 -16.74
N GLU A 244 -3.95 -12.65 -15.57
CA GLU A 244 -4.23 -13.38 -14.33
C GLU A 244 -5.69 -13.23 -13.89
N PRO A 245 -6.29 -12.02 -13.83
CA PRO A 245 -7.70 -11.88 -13.48
C PRO A 245 -8.66 -12.56 -14.45
N LEU A 246 -8.33 -12.58 -15.75
CA LEU A 246 -9.14 -13.27 -16.75
C LEU A 246 -9.08 -14.79 -16.56
N MET A 247 -7.91 -15.32 -16.19
CA MET A 247 -7.74 -16.72 -15.84
C MET A 247 -8.51 -17.07 -14.57
N ASP A 248 -8.42 -16.24 -13.52
CA ASP A 248 -9.13 -16.41 -12.26
C ASP A 248 -10.65 -16.39 -12.46
N LEU A 249 -11.16 -15.44 -13.25
CA LEU A 249 -12.59 -15.37 -13.58
C LEU A 249 -13.04 -16.64 -14.31
N LYS A 250 -12.29 -17.07 -15.34
CA LYS A 250 -12.58 -18.32 -16.06
C LYS A 250 -12.61 -19.51 -15.10
N GLN A 251 -11.58 -19.67 -14.29
CA GLN A 251 -11.45 -20.81 -13.39
C GLN A 251 -12.51 -20.77 -12.29
N GLY A 252 -12.80 -19.59 -11.72
CA GLY A 252 -13.82 -19.40 -10.70
C GLY A 252 -15.22 -19.81 -11.19
N MET A 253 -15.58 -19.44 -12.41
CA MET A 253 -16.84 -19.90 -13.03
C MET A 253 -16.91 -21.43 -13.18
N ASP A 254 -15.81 -22.06 -13.61
CA ASP A 254 -15.74 -23.52 -13.78
C ASP A 254 -15.81 -24.25 -12.43
N ILE A 255 -15.14 -23.72 -11.40
CA ILE A 255 -15.20 -24.21 -10.02
C ILE A 255 -16.63 -24.14 -9.52
N LEU A 256 -17.26 -22.96 -9.52
CA LEU A 256 -18.62 -22.79 -8.99
C LEU A 256 -19.64 -23.69 -9.68
N ARG A 257 -19.54 -23.88 -11.00
CA ARG A 257 -20.45 -24.75 -11.75
C ARG A 257 -20.33 -26.23 -11.34
N ARG A 258 -19.16 -26.67 -10.91
CA ARG A 258 -18.87 -28.06 -10.54
C ARG A 258 -18.89 -28.31 -9.04
N ASN A 259 -18.84 -27.26 -8.23
CA ASN A 259 -18.71 -27.33 -6.79
C ASN A 259 -19.95 -27.96 -6.12
N PRO A 260 -19.81 -29.13 -5.46
CA PRO A 260 -20.94 -29.82 -4.83
C PRO A 260 -21.44 -29.08 -3.58
N THR A 261 -20.53 -28.52 -2.78
CA THR A 261 -20.85 -27.73 -1.59
C THR A 261 -21.69 -26.50 -1.95
N PHE A 262 -21.31 -25.76 -2.99
CA PHE A 262 -22.05 -24.60 -3.48
C PHE A 262 -23.47 -24.98 -3.90
N LYS A 263 -23.63 -26.07 -4.66
CA LYS A 263 -24.96 -26.57 -5.07
C LYS A 263 -25.81 -27.02 -3.88
N ALA A 264 -25.20 -27.70 -2.90
CA ALA A 264 -25.88 -28.12 -1.68
C ALA A 264 -26.41 -26.90 -0.92
N ILE A 265 -25.57 -25.88 -0.72
CA ILE A 265 -25.95 -24.64 -0.05
C ILE A 265 -27.13 -23.96 -0.77
N LEU A 266 -27.04 -23.77 -2.09
CA LEU A 266 -28.12 -23.12 -2.85
C LEU A 266 -29.42 -23.93 -2.80
N SER A 267 -29.34 -25.26 -2.91
CA SER A 267 -30.51 -26.15 -2.87
C SER A 267 -31.18 -26.15 -1.49
N THR A 268 -30.40 -26.24 -0.42
CA THR A 268 -30.93 -26.17 0.95
C THR A 268 -31.54 -24.80 1.23
N LEU A 269 -30.89 -23.71 0.80
CA LEU A 269 -31.44 -22.37 0.97
C LEU A 269 -32.76 -22.17 0.23
N LEU A 270 -32.86 -22.67 -1.01
CA LEU A 270 -34.12 -22.67 -1.77
C LEU A 270 -35.21 -23.46 -1.04
N SER A 271 -34.89 -24.64 -0.52
CA SER A 271 -35.83 -25.49 0.21
C SER A 271 -36.35 -24.82 1.48
N ILE A 272 -35.46 -24.15 2.24
CA ILE A 272 -35.86 -23.36 3.41
C ILE A 272 -36.79 -22.22 2.98
N GLY A 273 -36.47 -21.51 1.90
CA GLY A 273 -37.29 -20.42 1.38
C GLY A 273 -38.69 -20.86 0.95
N ILE A 274 -38.81 -21.98 0.23
CA ILE A 274 -40.10 -22.57 -0.16
C ILE A 274 -40.93 -22.93 1.06
N PHE A 275 -40.30 -23.59 2.05
CA PHE A 275 -40.96 -24.00 3.28
C PHE A 275 -41.47 -22.80 4.10
N LEU A 276 -40.63 -21.78 4.31
CA LEU A 276 -40.99 -20.62 5.14
C LEU A 276 -42.02 -19.71 4.48
N ASN A 277 -41.97 -19.55 3.16
CA ASN A 277 -42.88 -18.66 2.43
C ASN A 277 -44.14 -19.35 1.90
N GLY A 278 -44.24 -20.68 2.02
CA GLY A 278 -45.38 -21.46 1.53
C GLY A 278 -45.64 -21.35 0.03
N THR A 279 -44.65 -20.88 -0.75
CA THR A 279 -44.77 -20.62 -2.19
C THR A 279 -43.71 -21.41 -2.93
N GLU A 280 -44.14 -22.20 -3.92
CA GLU A 280 -43.24 -22.98 -4.75
C GLU A 280 -42.56 -22.08 -5.79
N VAL A 281 -41.23 -21.97 -5.70
CA VAL A 281 -40.40 -21.18 -6.60
C VAL A 281 -39.24 -22.02 -7.13
N LYS A 282 -38.79 -21.76 -8.36
CA LYS A 282 -37.73 -22.55 -9.01
C LYS A 282 -36.31 -22.11 -8.65
N GLY A 283 -36.17 -20.98 -7.96
CA GLY A 283 -34.88 -20.39 -7.63
C GLY A 283 -35.04 -19.01 -7.00
N PHE A 284 -33.90 -18.41 -6.66
CA PHE A 284 -33.80 -17.06 -6.12
C PHE A 284 -32.63 -16.32 -6.77
N GLN A 285 -32.64 -14.99 -6.69
CA GLN A 285 -31.56 -14.16 -7.22
C GLN A 285 -30.33 -14.25 -6.31
N ILE A 286 -29.14 -14.43 -6.89
CA ILE A 286 -27.90 -14.70 -6.16
C ILE A 286 -27.55 -13.60 -5.15
N GLU A 287 -27.96 -12.37 -5.40
CA GLU A 287 -27.80 -11.23 -4.49
C GLU A 287 -28.45 -11.47 -3.12
N TYR A 288 -29.45 -12.35 -3.03
CA TYR A 288 -30.08 -12.70 -1.76
C TYR A 288 -29.10 -13.33 -0.76
N LEU A 289 -27.99 -13.92 -1.22
CA LEU A 289 -26.94 -14.45 -0.35
C LEU A 289 -26.43 -13.41 0.67
N THR A 290 -26.44 -12.13 0.31
CA THR A 290 -26.07 -11.02 1.21
C THR A 290 -27.00 -10.86 2.41
N LYS A 291 -28.27 -11.28 2.29
CA LYS A 291 -29.29 -11.15 3.36
C LYS A 291 -29.38 -12.35 4.27
N VAL A 292 -28.86 -13.50 3.83
CA VAL A 292 -28.92 -14.78 4.58
C VAL A 292 -28.31 -14.67 5.99
N PRO A 293 -27.21 -13.94 6.23
CA PRO A 293 -26.68 -13.75 7.59
C PRO A 293 -27.53 -12.82 8.46
N GLU A 294 -28.31 -11.92 7.85
CA GLU A 294 -29.05 -10.86 8.53
C GLU A 294 -30.40 -11.34 9.09
N VAL A 295 -31.06 -12.24 8.37
CA VAL A 295 -32.37 -12.79 8.78
C VAL A 295 -32.17 -13.66 10.01
N LYS A 296 -32.91 -13.41 11.10
CA LYS A 296 -32.78 -14.15 12.38
C LYS A 296 -34.09 -14.81 12.78
N ASP A 297 -33.99 -15.94 13.46
CA ASP A 297 -35.15 -16.56 14.11
C ASP A 297 -35.66 -15.71 15.29
N THR A 298 -36.88 -16.01 15.73
CA THR A 298 -37.54 -15.27 16.82
C THR A 298 -37.12 -15.75 18.21
N VAL A 299 -36.68 -17.01 18.34
CA VAL A 299 -36.53 -17.71 19.62
C VAL A 299 -35.10 -17.62 20.17
N HIS A 300 -34.11 -18.01 19.38
CA HIS A 300 -32.70 -18.09 19.75
C HIS A 300 -31.85 -16.99 19.10
N LYS A 301 -32.46 -16.16 18.24
CA LYS A 301 -31.81 -15.11 17.46
C LYS A 301 -30.67 -15.65 16.58
N HIS A 302 -30.70 -16.93 16.23
CA HIS A 302 -29.75 -17.49 15.27
C HIS A 302 -30.10 -16.99 13.86
N SER A 303 -29.07 -16.74 13.05
CA SER A 303 -29.26 -16.31 11.67
C SER A 303 -29.80 -17.45 10.79
N LEU A 304 -30.42 -17.11 9.67
CA LEU A 304 -30.81 -18.07 8.63
C LEU A 304 -29.57 -18.80 8.11
N LEU A 305 -28.42 -18.13 8.04
CA LEU A 305 -27.13 -18.77 7.74
C LEU A 305 -26.78 -19.88 8.74
N HIS A 306 -27.03 -19.69 10.04
CA HIS A 306 -26.79 -20.72 11.05
C HIS A 306 -27.64 -21.97 10.79
N HIS A 307 -28.94 -21.78 10.56
CA HIS A 307 -29.86 -22.88 10.25
C HIS A 307 -29.50 -23.57 8.93
N LEU A 308 -29.08 -22.79 7.92
CA LEU A 308 -28.58 -23.30 6.65
C LEU A 308 -27.34 -24.20 6.86
N CYS A 309 -26.34 -23.73 7.60
CA CYS A 309 -25.15 -24.53 7.91
C CYS A 309 -25.52 -25.84 8.64
N ASP A 310 -26.41 -25.77 9.62
CA ASP A 310 -26.85 -26.94 10.40
C ASP A 310 -27.53 -28.00 9.52
N LEU A 311 -28.41 -27.57 8.62
CA LEU A 311 -29.11 -28.42 7.66
C LEU A 311 -28.16 -28.99 6.60
N VAL A 312 -27.27 -28.18 6.04
CA VAL A 312 -26.28 -28.64 5.05
C VAL A 312 -25.34 -29.68 5.66
N LEU A 313 -24.88 -29.47 6.90
CA LEU A 313 -24.06 -30.46 7.61
C LEU A 313 -24.79 -31.79 7.86
N HIS A 314 -26.10 -31.75 8.05
CA HIS A 314 -26.91 -32.96 8.27
C HIS A 314 -27.24 -33.68 6.95
N GLN A 315 -27.65 -32.94 5.92
CA GLN A 315 -28.09 -33.51 4.63
C GLN A 315 -26.92 -33.86 3.71
N PHE A 316 -25.81 -33.11 3.81
CA PHE A 316 -24.62 -33.26 2.98
C PHE A 316 -23.35 -33.31 3.85
N PRO A 317 -23.09 -34.42 4.57
CA PRO A 317 -21.95 -34.52 5.49
C PRO A 317 -20.57 -34.34 4.82
N GLN A 318 -20.48 -34.60 3.52
CA GLN A 318 -19.27 -34.40 2.71
C GLN A 318 -19.08 -32.95 2.24
N SER A 319 -20.00 -32.05 2.58
CA SER A 319 -19.87 -30.62 2.25
C SER A 319 -18.74 -29.97 3.04
N THR A 320 -18.05 -29.05 2.37
CA THR A 320 -16.88 -28.33 2.91
C THR A 320 -17.29 -26.94 3.40
N ASP A 321 -16.31 -26.07 3.68
CA ASP A 321 -16.53 -24.68 4.06
C ASP A 321 -16.76 -23.73 2.88
N LEU A 322 -16.77 -24.22 1.63
CA LEU A 322 -16.88 -23.48 0.37
C LEU A 322 -15.75 -22.46 0.12
N TYR A 323 -15.42 -21.61 1.07
CA TYR A 323 -14.45 -20.52 0.93
C TYR A 323 -13.07 -21.01 0.51
N SER A 324 -12.61 -22.12 1.09
CA SER A 324 -11.33 -22.74 0.76
C SER A 324 -11.25 -23.28 -0.68
N GLU A 325 -12.40 -23.50 -1.33
CA GLU A 325 -12.48 -24.08 -2.67
C GLU A 325 -12.61 -23.03 -3.79
N ILE A 326 -12.92 -21.77 -3.45
CA ILE A 326 -13.25 -20.71 -4.41
C ILE A 326 -12.17 -19.62 -4.50
N GLY A 327 -10.91 -19.95 -4.21
CA GLY A 327 -9.77 -19.01 -4.26
C GLY A 327 -9.74 -18.08 -5.48
N PRO A 328 -9.91 -18.58 -6.72
CA PRO A 328 -10.00 -17.73 -7.92
C PRO A 328 -11.16 -16.73 -7.91
N VAL A 329 -12.32 -17.10 -7.36
CA VAL A 329 -13.47 -16.19 -7.21
C VAL A 329 -13.13 -15.06 -6.24
N THR A 330 -12.48 -15.38 -5.12
CA THR A 330 -12.04 -14.39 -4.12
C THR A 330 -10.95 -13.45 -4.63
N ARG A 331 -10.14 -13.86 -5.60
CA ARG A 331 -9.20 -12.95 -6.29
C ARG A 331 -9.93 -12.07 -7.30
N ALA A 332 -10.81 -12.67 -8.12
CA ALA A 332 -11.61 -11.94 -9.10
C ALA A 332 -12.52 -10.86 -8.46
N SER A 333 -12.96 -11.03 -7.21
CA SER A 333 -13.77 -10.03 -6.51
C SER A 333 -13.04 -8.73 -6.21
N LYS A 334 -11.70 -8.72 -6.26
CA LYS A 334 -10.85 -7.56 -5.95
C LYS A 334 -10.37 -6.80 -7.19
N VAL A 335 -10.75 -7.25 -8.37
CA VAL A 335 -10.27 -6.70 -9.64
C VAL A 335 -11.32 -5.78 -10.23
N ASP A 336 -10.93 -4.60 -10.70
CA ASP A 336 -11.80 -3.78 -11.54
C ASP A 336 -11.67 -4.21 -13.00
N PHE A 337 -12.69 -4.89 -13.53
CA PHE A 337 -12.69 -5.37 -14.91
C PHE A 337 -12.86 -4.25 -15.95
N ASP A 338 -13.35 -3.07 -15.57
CA ASP A 338 -13.41 -1.91 -16.46
C ASP A 338 -12.02 -1.28 -16.63
N GLU A 339 -11.27 -1.16 -15.53
CA GLU A 339 -9.88 -0.71 -15.55
C GLU A 339 -8.97 -1.72 -16.26
N LEU A 340 -9.19 -3.02 -16.05
CA LEU A 340 -8.50 -4.08 -16.79
C LEU A 340 -8.68 -3.93 -18.31
N ALA A 341 -9.92 -3.66 -18.75
CA ALA A 341 -10.20 -3.43 -20.17
C ALA A 341 -9.54 -2.14 -20.69
N SER A 342 -9.43 -1.10 -19.86
CA SER A 342 -8.72 0.14 -20.19
C SER A 342 -7.21 -0.07 -20.28
N SER A 343 -6.61 -0.81 -19.35
CA SER A 343 -5.19 -1.18 -19.36
C SER A 343 -4.83 -1.95 -20.64
N LEU A 344 -5.65 -2.90 -21.05
CA LEU A 344 -5.46 -3.64 -22.31
C LEU A 344 -5.49 -2.72 -23.55
N ARG A 345 -6.42 -1.76 -23.62
CA ARG A 345 -6.47 -0.78 -24.72
C ARG A 345 -5.25 0.16 -24.71
N ARG A 346 -4.80 0.56 -23.52
CA ARG A 346 -3.59 1.38 -23.35
C ARG A 346 -2.37 0.62 -23.85
N MET A 347 -2.22 -0.65 -23.46
CA MET A 347 -1.13 -1.53 -23.90
C MET A 347 -1.08 -1.67 -25.43
N GLU A 348 -2.23 -1.83 -26.09
CA GLU A 348 -2.32 -1.85 -27.55
C GLU A 348 -1.84 -0.53 -28.18
N THR A 349 -2.25 0.60 -27.60
CA THR A 349 -1.87 1.94 -28.08
C THR A 349 -0.39 2.22 -27.90
N GLU A 350 0.16 1.86 -26.74
CA GLU A 350 1.59 2.00 -26.43
C GLU A 350 2.47 1.09 -27.28
N CYS A 351 2.01 -0.12 -27.59
CA CYS A 351 2.69 -1.02 -28.52
C CYS A 351 2.78 -0.39 -29.93
N LYS A 352 1.67 0.18 -30.44
CA LYS A 352 1.65 0.89 -31.72
C LYS A 352 2.61 2.08 -31.71
N ALA A 353 2.55 2.93 -30.68
CA ALA A 353 3.47 4.05 -30.52
C ALA A 353 4.94 3.59 -30.45
N SER A 354 5.21 2.44 -29.83
CA SER A 354 6.55 1.85 -29.72
C SER A 354 7.14 1.44 -31.08
N PHE A 355 6.30 0.98 -32.02
CA PHE A 355 6.75 0.78 -33.41
C PHE A 355 7.16 2.11 -34.06
N ASP A 356 6.44 3.19 -33.81
CA ASP A 356 6.77 4.51 -34.38
C ASP A 356 8.05 5.08 -33.75
N TYR A 357 8.24 4.92 -32.44
CA TYR A 357 9.50 5.25 -31.77
C TYR A 357 10.68 4.46 -32.37
N LEU A 358 10.50 3.17 -32.61
CA LEU A 358 11.52 2.35 -33.24
C LEU A 358 11.85 2.82 -34.66
N LYS A 359 10.85 3.20 -35.46
CA LYS A 359 11.07 3.77 -36.81
C LYS A 359 11.89 5.06 -36.75
N LEU A 360 11.61 5.96 -35.80
CA LEU A 360 12.39 7.19 -35.62
C LEU A 360 13.85 6.89 -35.28
N ILE A 361 14.08 5.97 -34.33
CA ILE A 361 15.44 5.56 -33.93
C ILE A 361 16.22 4.98 -35.12
N ILE A 362 15.59 4.12 -35.93
CA ILE A 362 16.24 3.49 -37.10
C ILE A 362 16.62 4.52 -38.17
N LYS A 363 15.80 5.55 -38.38
CA LYS A 363 16.11 6.61 -39.35
C LYS A 363 17.43 7.32 -39.02
N HIS A 364 17.75 7.46 -37.72
CA HIS A 364 18.94 8.16 -37.26
C HIS A 364 20.17 7.25 -37.06
N ASP A 365 19.99 6.01 -36.56
CA ASP A 365 21.11 5.12 -36.22
C ASP A 365 21.64 4.27 -37.40
N GLY A 366 20.99 4.34 -38.56
CA GLY A 366 21.32 3.49 -39.70
C GLY A 366 20.80 2.04 -39.56
N SER A 367 20.94 1.27 -40.62
CA SER A 367 20.14 0.06 -40.88
C SER A 367 20.47 -1.17 -40.04
N ALA A 368 21.59 -1.19 -39.29
CA ALA A 368 22.18 -2.40 -38.71
C ALA A 368 22.66 -2.25 -37.24
N THR A 369 21.78 -1.84 -36.32
CA THR A 369 22.05 -1.94 -34.88
C THR A 369 21.46 -3.21 -34.28
N SER A 370 22.16 -3.86 -33.35
CA SER A 370 21.64 -5.03 -32.61
C SER A 370 20.34 -4.72 -31.84
N VAL A 371 20.16 -3.45 -31.45
CA VAL A 371 18.93 -2.91 -30.84
C VAL A 371 17.76 -2.98 -31.81
N LYS A 372 17.94 -2.65 -33.09
CA LYS A 372 16.88 -2.72 -34.10
C LYS A 372 16.30 -4.13 -34.19
N VAL A 373 17.15 -5.15 -34.34
CA VAL A 373 16.70 -6.55 -34.48
C VAL A 373 15.94 -6.99 -33.23
N LYS A 374 16.56 -6.83 -32.04
CA LYS A 374 15.95 -7.21 -30.76
C LYS A 374 14.62 -6.51 -30.49
N MET A 375 14.52 -5.21 -30.79
CA MET A 375 13.29 -4.45 -30.54
C MET A 375 12.19 -4.78 -31.56
N SER A 376 12.56 -5.05 -32.81
CA SER A 376 11.58 -5.44 -33.84
C SER A 376 10.95 -6.80 -33.51
N GLU A 377 11.76 -7.75 -33.06
CA GLU A 377 11.31 -9.07 -32.60
C GLU A 377 10.42 -8.95 -31.35
N PHE A 378 10.89 -8.21 -30.33
CA PHE A 378 10.11 -7.94 -29.11
C PHE A 378 8.74 -7.31 -29.41
N LEU A 379 8.69 -6.27 -30.24
CA LEU A 379 7.44 -5.59 -30.56
C LEU A 379 6.49 -6.47 -31.38
N SER A 380 7.04 -7.32 -32.25
CA SER A 380 6.24 -8.27 -33.05
C SER A 380 5.61 -9.35 -32.17
N ASP A 381 6.39 -9.95 -31.25
CA ASP A 381 5.88 -10.91 -30.25
C ASP A 381 4.80 -10.26 -29.37
N THR A 382 5.13 -9.09 -28.82
CA THR A 382 4.24 -8.30 -27.97
C THR A 382 2.92 -7.98 -28.67
N ALA A 383 2.96 -7.53 -29.92
CA ALA A 383 1.75 -7.24 -30.69
C ALA A 383 0.87 -8.48 -30.88
N GLN A 384 1.47 -9.63 -31.19
CA GLN A 384 0.72 -10.89 -31.33
C GLN A 384 0.07 -11.30 -30.00
N ARG A 385 0.81 -11.19 -28.89
CA ARG A 385 0.31 -11.51 -27.56
C ARG A 385 -0.82 -10.59 -27.12
N ILE A 386 -0.73 -9.29 -27.37
CA ILE A 386 -1.81 -8.32 -27.11
C ILE A 386 -3.08 -8.68 -27.91
N ILE A 387 -2.94 -9.07 -29.17
CA ILE A 387 -4.08 -9.52 -30.00
C ILE A 387 -4.72 -10.77 -29.38
N VAL A 388 -3.92 -11.77 -29.01
CA VAL A 388 -4.42 -12.99 -28.36
C VAL A 388 -5.11 -12.65 -27.05
N LEU A 389 -4.53 -11.79 -26.22
CA LEU A 389 -5.08 -11.36 -24.93
C LEU A 389 -6.42 -10.64 -25.11
N SER A 390 -6.57 -9.82 -26.15
CA SER A 390 -7.83 -9.17 -26.53
C SER A 390 -8.92 -10.17 -26.93
N ILE A 391 -8.56 -11.25 -27.62
CA ILE A 391 -9.47 -12.35 -27.93
C ILE A 391 -9.85 -13.11 -26.65
N VAL A 392 -8.89 -13.38 -25.77
CA VAL A 392 -9.12 -14.05 -24.48
C VAL A 392 -10.09 -13.22 -23.62
N HIS A 393 -9.82 -11.93 -23.44
CA HIS A 393 -10.68 -11.00 -22.71
C HIS A 393 -12.13 -11.08 -23.18
N ARG A 394 -12.36 -10.92 -24.50
CA ARG A 394 -13.69 -10.99 -25.10
C ARG A 394 -14.37 -12.35 -24.86
N ARG A 395 -13.63 -13.45 -25.03
CA ARG A 395 -14.16 -14.81 -24.84
C ARG A 395 -14.50 -15.09 -23.37
N VAL A 396 -13.69 -14.63 -22.44
CA VAL A 396 -13.93 -14.80 -21.00
C VAL A 396 -15.16 -14.00 -20.57
N LEU A 397 -15.29 -12.74 -20.98
CA LEU A 397 -16.50 -11.95 -20.67
C LEU A 397 -17.76 -12.53 -21.30
N HIS A 398 -17.69 -13.05 -22.52
CA HIS A 398 -18.84 -13.75 -23.11
C HIS A 398 -19.21 -15.03 -22.33
N ARG A 399 -18.22 -15.79 -21.84
CA ARG A 399 -18.47 -16.93 -20.94
C ARG A 399 -19.06 -16.48 -19.60
N PHE A 400 -18.64 -15.33 -19.10
CA PHE A 400 -19.20 -14.71 -17.91
C PHE A 400 -20.67 -14.36 -18.07
N HIS A 401 -21.08 -13.74 -19.17
CA HIS A 401 -22.51 -13.51 -19.44
C HIS A 401 -23.33 -14.81 -19.48
N ARG A 402 -22.79 -15.87 -20.08
CA ARG A 402 -23.43 -17.20 -20.04
C ARG A 402 -23.48 -17.79 -18.63
N PHE A 403 -22.50 -17.49 -17.79
CA PHE A 403 -22.47 -17.90 -16.40
C PHE A 403 -23.50 -17.12 -15.56
N CYS A 404 -23.71 -15.84 -15.80
CA CYS A 404 -24.79 -15.06 -15.19
C CYS A 404 -26.16 -15.69 -15.49
N LEU A 405 -26.42 -16.06 -16.74
CA LEU A 405 -27.64 -16.77 -17.12
C LEU A 405 -27.77 -18.12 -16.40
N TRP A 406 -26.68 -18.86 -16.27
CA TRP A 406 -26.66 -20.12 -15.51
C TRP A 406 -26.98 -19.93 -14.02
N LEU A 407 -26.59 -18.79 -13.43
CA LEU A 407 -26.97 -18.40 -12.07
C LEU A 407 -28.39 -17.84 -11.93
N GLY A 408 -29.14 -17.70 -13.03
CA GLY A 408 -30.50 -17.17 -13.01
C GLY A 408 -30.60 -15.64 -13.02
N VAL A 409 -29.51 -14.93 -13.38
CA VAL A 409 -29.55 -13.48 -13.59
C VAL A 409 -30.45 -13.17 -14.81
N PRO A 410 -31.45 -12.27 -14.69
CA PRO A 410 -32.32 -11.90 -15.79
C PRO A 410 -31.56 -11.34 -16.98
N LEU A 411 -32.00 -11.68 -18.21
CA LEU A 411 -31.29 -11.33 -19.46
C LEU A 411 -30.95 -9.83 -19.58
N HIS A 412 -31.87 -8.94 -19.18
CA HIS A 412 -31.67 -7.49 -19.22
C HIS A 412 -30.65 -6.98 -18.19
N ARG A 413 -30.38 -7.73 -17.11
CA ARG A 413 -29.38 -7.39 -16.09
C ARG A 413 -27.99 -7.94 -16.41
N VAL A 414 -27.87 -8.97 -17.25
CA VAL A 414 -26.58 -9.58 -17.59
C VAL A 414 -25.53 -8.55 -18.05
N PRO A 415 -25.84 -7.57 -18.93
CA PRO A 415 -24.85 -6.55 -19.33
C PRO A 415 -24.49 -5.56 -18.22
N LEU A 416 -25.31 -5.45 -17.18
CA LEU A 416 -25.11 -4.57 -16.03
C LEU A 416 -24.37 -5.28 -14.88
N THR A 417 -24.37 -6.61 -14.86
CA THR A 417 -23.69 -7.40 -13.85
C THR A 417 -22.19 -7.41 -14.14
N LYS A 418 -21.41 -6.79 -13.26
CA LYS A 418 -19.94 -6.82 -13.37
C LYS A 418 -19.37 -8.09 -12.73
N PRO A 419 -18.26 -8.66 -13.27
CA PRO A 419 -17.63 -9.84 -12.69
C PRO A 419 -17.24 -9.68 -11.22
N GLN A 420 -16.68 -8.53 -10.86
CA GLN A 420 -16.22 -8.26 -9.51
C GLN A 420 -17.35 -8.19 -8.49
N ASP A 421 -18.51 -7.64 -8.85
CA ASP A 421 -19.65 -7.54 -7.95
C ASP A 421 -20.26 -8.91 -7.65
N LEU A 422 -20.43 -9.73 -8.69
CA LEU A 422 -20.93 -11.10 -8.52
C LEU A 422 -19.94 -11.96 -7.73
N ALA A 423 -18.65 -11.87 -8.05
CA ALA A 423 -17.60 -12.59 -7.33
C ALA A 423 -17.52 -12.15 -5.85
N ARG A 424 -17.72 -10.87 -5.57
CA ARG A 424 -17.74 -10.31 -4.21
C ARG A 424 -18.89 -10.88 -3.38
N ILE A 425 -20.11 -10.89 -3.90
CA ILE A 425 -21.28 -11.49 -3.21
C ILE A 425 -20.99 -12.94 -2.82
N ILE A 426 -20.44 -13.73 -3.75
CA ILE A 426 -20.16 -15.15 -3.51
C ILE A 426 -19.01 -15.33 -2.51
N SER A 427 -17.95 -14.53 -2.63
CA SER A 427 -16.77 -14.61 -1.78
C SER A 427 -17.07 -14.21 -0.33
N GLU A 428 -17.79 -13.11 -0.13
CA GLU A 428 -18.23 -12.63 1.19
C GLU A 428 -19.16 -13.65 1.86
N PHE A 429 -20.18 -14.12 1.14
CA PHE A 429 -21.07 -15.16 1.65
C PHE A 429 -20.31 -16.44 2.03
N ALA A 430 -19.37 -16.90 1.19
CA ALA A 430 -18.60 -18.10 1.48
C ALA A 430 -17.74 -17.93 2.74
N LEU A 431 -17.18 -16.75 2.97
CA LEU A 431 -16.41 -16.44 4.19
C LEU A 431 -17.31 -16.50 5.43
N GLU A 432 -18.48 -15.89 5.37
CA GLU A 432 -19.46 -15.95 6.44
C GLU A 432 -19.97 -17.37 6.69
N TYR A 433 -20.21 -18.14 5.63
CA TYR A 433 -20.60 -19.54 5.70
C TYR A 433 -19.52 -20.38 6.40
N ARG A 434 -18.23 -20.21 6.05
CA ARG A 434 -17.12 -20.90 6.73
C ARG A 434 -17.14 -20.64 8.24
N THR A 435 -17.14 -19.36 8.63
CA THR A 435 -17.09 -18.98 10.05
C THR A 435 -18.32 -19.47 10.83
N THR A 436 -19.50 -19.42 10.20
CA THR A 436 -20.75 -19.87 10.82
C THR A 436 -20.80 -21.40 10.93
N ARG A 437 -20.37 -22.12 9.90
CA ARG A 437 -20.28 -23.59 9.87
C ARG A 437 -19.38 -24.10 10.99
N GLU A 438 -18.21 -23.49 11.19
CA GLU A 438 -17.29 -23.84 12.29
C GLU A 438 -17.95 -23.68 13.66
N ARG A 439 -18.66 -22.57 13.89
CA ARG A 439 -19.39 -22.34 15.15
C ARG A 439 -20.50 -23.38 15.37
N VAL A 440 -21.20 -23.78 14.32
CA VAL A 440 -22.24 -24.81 14.37
C VAL A 440 -21.64 -26.16 14.76
N ILE A 441 -20.51 -26.55 14.15
CA ILE A 441 -19.79 -27.79 14.48
C ILE A 441 -19.37 -27.79 15.94
N GLN A 442 -18.69 -26.74 16.41
CA GLN A 442 -18.26 -26.62 17.81
C GLN A 442 -19.44 -26.69 18.78
N THR A 443 -20.58 -26.09 18.43
CA THR A 443 -21.78 -26.13 19.27
C THR A 443 -22.37 -27.54 19.33
N ARG A 444 -22.38 -28.28 18.22
CA ARG A 444 -22.82 -29.68 18.16
C ARG A 444 -21.91 -30.58 19.00
N GLU A 445 -20.59 -30.43 18.88
CA GLU A 445 -19.60 -31.18 19.65
C GLU A 445 -19.76 -30.93 21.16
N LYS A 446 -19.87 -29.67 21.59
CA LYS A 446 -20.11 -29.32 23.00
C LYS A 446 -21.40 -29.96 23.53
N LYS A 447 -22.49 -29.92 22.76
CA LYS A 447 -23.77 -30.56 23.13
C LYS A 447 -23.63 -32.08 23.21
N ALA A 448 -22.90 -32.71 22.30
CA ALA A 448 -22.63 -34.14 22.32
C ALA A 448 -21.80 -34.55 23.54
N SER A 449 -20.70 -33.83 23.83
CA SER A 449 -19.87 -34.08 25.02
C SER A 449 -20.66 -33.88 26.32
N HIS A 450 -21.54 -32.86 26.39
CA HIS A 450 -22.38 -32.64 27.56
C HIS A 450 -23.41 -33.77 27.76
N ARG A 451 -24.02 -34.26 26.68
CA ARG A 451 -24.93 -35.43 26.73
C ARG A 451 -24.19 -36.67 27.24
N GLU A 452 -22.96 -36.90 26.79
CA GLU A 452 -22.19 -38.08 27.21
C GLU A 452 -21.70 -37.98 28.65
N ARG A 453 -21.33 -36.78 29.13
CA ARG A 453 -21.09 -36.53 30.56
C ARG A 453 -22.34 -36.73 31.41
N ASN A 454 -23.52 -36.38 30.91
CA ASN A 454 -24.78 -36.61 31.65
C ASN A 454 -25.19 -38.09 31.66
N LYS A 455 -24.87 -38.88 30.62
CA LYS A 455 -25.07 -40.34 30.63
C LYS A 455 -24.17 -41.05 31.65
N THR A 456 -23.00 -40.50 31.96
CA THR A 456 -22.04 -41.06 32.92
C THR A 456 -22.16 -40.46 34.33
N ARG A 457 -22.86 -39.33 34.50
CA ARG A 457 -23.23 -38.79 35.82
C ARG A 457 -24.22 -39.71 36.52
N GLY A 458 -23.79 -40.30 37.63
CA GLY A 458 -24.63 -41.13 38.51
C GLY A 458 -24.50 -42.65 38.30
N LYS A 459 -23.69 -43.12 37.35
CA LYS A 459 -23.28 -44.53 37.33
C LYS A 459 -22.18 -44.72 38.36
N MET A 460 -22.49 -45.34 39.50
CA MET A 460 -21.46 -45.83 40.41
C MET A 460 -20.53 -46.77 39.63
N ILE A 461 -19.22 -46.65 39.83
CA ILE A 461 -18.26 -47.65 39.38
C ILE A 461 -18.48 -48.87 40.28
N THR A 462 -19.50 -49.67 39.99
CA THR A 462 -19.67 -51.00 40.58
C THR A 462 -19.43 -52.01 39.47
N GLU A 463 -18.42 -52.85 39.68
CA GLU A 463 -17.97 -53.97 38.85
C GLU A 463 -17.01 -53.63 37.69
N VAL A 464 -15.75 -53.39 38.06
CA VAL A 464 -14.62 -53.79 37.21
C VAL A 464 -14.44 -55.30 37.39
N ARG A 465 -15.07 -56.13 36.53
CA ARG A 465 -14.66 -57.53 36.37
C ARG A 465 -13.34 -57.54 35.60
N VAL A 466 -12.23 -57.62 36.32
CA VAL A 466 -10.94 -57.96 35.73
C VAL A 466 -10.95 -59.46 35.44
N THR A 467 -11.21 -59.85 34.20
CA THR A 467 -10.94 -61.21 33.75
C THR A 467 -9.43 -61.33 33.53
N LEU A 468 -8.71 -61.79 34.56
CA LEU A 468 -7.32 -62.23 34.41
C LEU A 468 -7.33 -63.58 33.69
N ASN A 469 -7.09 -63.55 32.38
CA ASN A 469 -6.78 -64.76 31.63
C ASN A 469 -5.34 -65.18 31.98
N PHE A 470 -5.21 -66.10 32.93
CA PHE A 470 -3.99 -66.90 33.04
C PHE A 470 -4.10 -68.04 32.03
N ALA A 471 -3.29 -67.98 30.98
CA ALA A 471 -3.02 -69.13 30.12
C ALA A 471 -2.02 -70.06 30.83
N PRO A 472 -2.21 -71.39 30.82
CA PRO A 472 -1.14 -72.34 31.14
C PRO A 472 -0.07 -72.40 30.05
#